data_AF-A0A2A7NBK0-F1
#
_entry.id   AF-A0A2A7NBK0-F1
#
_cell.length_a   1.000
_cell.length_b   1.000
_cell.length_c   1.000
_cell.angle_alpha   90.00
_cell.angle_beta   90.00
_cell.angle_gamma   90.00
#
_symmetry.space_group_name_H-M   'P 1'
#
loop_
_entity.id
_entity.type
_entity.pdbx_description
1 polymer ?
#
loop_
_entity_poly.entity_id
_entity_poly.type
_entity_poly.pdbx_seq_one_letter_code
_entity_poly.pdbx_strand_id
1 'polypeptide(L)'
;MAIVSLVTIHPNQGVAWDDVQKQLKRACDLARKHGAENVTVLATMVGGQETNTIGVLSSVEDWKKYGEVQQGMMNDPDMQAAMLEAGRIATWQTYVSQTIPDI
;
A
#
# COMPACT_ATOMS: atom_id res chain seq x y z
N MET A 1 -14.42 14.72 4.24
CA MET A 1 -14.49 13.66 3.23
C MET A 1 -13.19 12.90 3.30
N ALA A 2 -13.23 11.66 3.79
CA ALA A 2 -12.06 10.82 3.92
C ALA A 2 -11.43 10.51 2.55
N ILE A 3 -10.10 10.41 2.53
CA ILE A 3 -9.34 9.94 1.39
C ILE A 3 -9.06 8.46 1.59
N VAL A 4 -9.27 7.67 0.53
CA VAL A 4 -9.00 6.24 0.51
C VAL A 4 -7.92 6.00 -0.53
N SER A 5 -6.89 5.26 -0.12
CA SER A 5 -5.81 4.79 -1.00
C SER A 5 -5.90 3.28 -1.13
N LEU A 6 -5.78 2.78 -2.35
CA LEU A 6 -5.62 1.36 -2.65
C LEU A 6 -4.28 1.18 -3.36
N VAL A 7 -3.38 0.40 -2.76
CA VAL A 7 -2.17 -0.06 -3.43
C VAL A 7 -2.41 -1.47 -3.94
N THR A 8 -2.42 -1.68 -5.25
CA THR A 8 -2.42 -3.02 -5.85
C THR A 8 -1.00 -3.50 -6.05
N ILE A 9 -0.79 -4.79 -5.82
CA ILE A 9 0.52 -5.41 -5.78
C ILE A 9 0.46 -6.70 -6.58
N HIS A 10 1.33 -6.79 -7.56
CA HIS A 10 1.47 -7.92 -8.46
C HIS A 10 2.88 -8.50 -8.31
N PRO A 11 3.06 -9.55 -7.49
CA PRO A 11 4.35 -10.21 -7.34
C PRO A 11 4.89 -10.71 -8.67
N ASN A 12 6.20 -10.50 -8.90
CA ASN A 12 6.88 -11.01 -10.08
C ASN A 12 6.89 -12.55 -10.07
N GLN A 13 7.00 -13.16 -11.25
CA GLN A 13 7.05 -14.61 -11.33
C GLN A 13 8.26 -15.18 -10.59
N GLY A 14 8.05 -16.24 -9.79
CA GLY A 14 9.10 -16.94 -9.05
C GLY A 14 9.51 -16.29 -7.72
N VAL A 15 8.92 -15.16 -7.34
CA VAL A 15 9.15 -14.53 -6.03
C VAL A 15 8.53 -15.39 -4.93
N ALA A 16 9.29 -15.62 -3.86
CA ALA A 16 8.82 -16.34 -2.70
C ALA A 16 7.75 -15.53 -1.96
N TRP A 17 6.64 -16.18 -1.61
CA TRP A 17 5.53 -15.55 -0.91
C TRP A 17 5.95 -14.90 0.43
N ASP A 18 6.88 -15.52 1.15
CA ASP A 18 7.40 -15.00 2.42
C ASP A 18 8.08 -13.63 2.25
N ASP A 19 8.74 -13.39 1.13
CA ASP A 19 9.38 -12.09 0.88
C ASP A 19 8.35 -11.01 0.56
N VAL A 20 7.26 -11.37 -0.13
CA VAL A 20 6.11 -10.48 -0.33
C VAL A 20 5.46 -10.12 1.00
N GLN A 21 5.21 -11.11 1.87
CA GLN A 21 4.63 -10.89 3.20
C GLN A 21 5.49 -9.97 4.08
N LYS A 22 6.82 -10.15 4.08
CA LYS A 22 7.73 -9.27 4.82
C LYS A 22 7.59 -7.82 4.36
N GLN A 23 7.56 -7.58 3.06
CA GLN A 23 7.41 -6.24 2.51
C GLN A 23 6.02 -5.64 2.80
N LEU A 24 4.95 -6.43 2.68
CA LEU A 24 3.60 -6.02 3.06
C LEU A 24 3.52 -5.56 4.52
N LYS A 25 4.08 -6.36 5.43
CA LYS A 25 4.11 -6.04 6.85
C LYS A 25 4.86 -4.73 7.10
N ARG A 26 6.08 -4.61 6.54
CA ARG A 26 6.92 -3.42 6.68
C ARG A 26 6.22 -2.17 6.16
N ALA A 27 5.63 -2.23 4.97
CA ALA A 27 4.92 -1.11 4.35
C ALA A 27 3.69 -0.70 5.17
N CYS A 28 2.91 -1.66 5.70
CA CYS A 28 1.76 -1.37 6.55
C CYS A 28 2.17 -0.70 7.86
N ASP A 29 3.25 -1.17 8.50
CA ASP A 29 3.76 -0.62 9.74
C ASP A 29 4.28 0.82 9.54
N LEU A 30 4.98 1.08 8.42
CA LEU A 30 5.43 2.42 8.04
C LEU A 30 4.25 3.36 7.71
N ALA A 31 3.24 2.88 6.98
CA ALA A 31 2.05 3.68 6.69
C ALA A 31 1.34 4.12 7.99
N ARG A 32 1.17 3.19 8.95
CA ARG A 32 0.59 3.52 10.26
C ARG A 32 1.46 4.48 11.06
N LYS A 33 2.79 4.28 11.06
CA LYS A 33 3.75 5.19 11.73
C LYS A 33 3.58 6.64 11.27
N HIS A 34 3.30 6.86 9.99
CA HIS A 34 3.14 8.20 9.41
C HIS A 34 1.72 8.76 9.48
N GLY A 35 0.76 8.00 10.01
CA GLY A 35 -0.60 8.46 10.28
C GLY A 35 -1.67 7.99 9.29
N ALA A 36 -1.40 6.95 8.49
CA ALA A 36 -2.44 6.27 7.75
C ALA A 36 -3.33 5.44 8.69
N GLU A 37 -4.64 5.46 8.43
CA GLU A 37 -5.66 4.77 9.22
C GLU A 37 -6.26 3.61 8.41
N ASN A 38 -6.98 2.72 9.08
CA ASN A 38 -7.70 1.57 8.49
C ASN A 38 -6.85 0.73 7.51
N VAL A 39 -5.54 0.67 7.75
CA VAL A 39 -4.59 -0.04 6.88
C VAL A 39 -4.90 -1.55 6.88
N THR A 40 -5.45 -2.03 5.78
CA THR A 40 -6.02 -3.36 5.61
C THR A 40 -5.46 -4.03 4.36
N VAL A 41 -4.92 -5.23 4.52
CA VAL A 41 -4.47 -6.05 3.38
C VAL A 41 -5.64 -6.92 2.91
N LEU A 42 -6.02 -6.77 1.65
CA LEU A 42 -6.95 -7.62 0.93
C LEU A 42 -6.13 -8.54 0.01
N ALA A 43 -6.20 -9.85 0.19
CA ALA A 43 -5.55 -10.79 -0.71
C ALA A 43 -6.60 -11.45 -1.60
N THR A 44 -6.57 -11.16 -2.90
CA THR A 44 -7.41 -11.84 -3.89
C THR A 44 -6.52 -12.81 -4.68
N MET A 45 -6.45 -14.05 -4.21
CA MET A 45 -5.77 -15.16 -4.89
C MET A 45 -6.81 -15.98 -5.66
N VAL A 46 -7.49 -15.35 -6.64
CA VAL A 46 -8.54 -16.01 -7.43
C VAL A 46 -7.96 -16.31 -8.82
N GLY A 47 -7.16 -17.37 -8.88
CA GLY A 47 -6.58 -17.91 -10.13
C GLY A 47 -5.06 -18.01 -10.11
N GLY A 48 -4.49 -18.43 -11.25
CA GLY A 48 -3.05 -18.63 -11.40
C GLY A 48 -2.25 -17.32 -11.30
N GLN A 49 -0.95 -17.41 -11.58
CA GLN A 49 -0.01 -16.29 -11.41
C GLN A 49 -0.44 -14.98 -12.11
N GLU A 50 -1.22 -15.09 -13.19
CA GLU A 50 -1.75 -13.99 -14.00
C GLU A 50 -2.88 -13.18 -13.34
N THR A 51 -3.56 -13.72 -12.31
CA THR A 51 -4.69 -13.04 -11.63
C THR A 51 -4.44 -12.76 -10.15
N ASN A 52 -3.23 -13.06 -9.66
CA ASN A 52 -2.85 -12.79 -8.27
C ASN A 52 -2.65 -11.28 -8.05
N THR A 53 -3.57 -10.69 -7.29
CA THR A 53 -3.49 -9.28 -6.91
C THR A 53 -3.68 -9.17 -5.41
N ILE A 54 -2.77 -8.45 -4.76
CA ILE A 54 -2.89 -8.07 -3.35
C ILE A 54 -3.26 -6.59 -3.34
N GLY A 55 -4.32 -6.24 -2.62
CA GLY A 55 -4.70 -4.87 -2.34
C GLY A 55 -4.26 -4.48 -0.92
N VAL A 56 -3.75 -3.27 -0.75
CA VAL A 56 -3.62 -2.64 0.57
C VAL A 56 -4.48 -1.40 0.55
N LEU A 57 -5.59 -1.42 1.29
CA LEU A 57 -6.40 -0.23 1.53
C LEU A 57 -5.87 0.51 2.74
N SER A 58 -5.87 1.83 2.65
CA SER A 58 -5.71 2.73 3.79
C SER A 58 -6.57 3.95 3.62
N SER A 59 -6.83 4.66 4.71
CA SER A 59 -7.58 5.90 4.69
C SER A 59 -6.91 6.98 5.51
N VAL A 60 -7.29 8.23 5.25
CA VAL A 60 -7.00 9.39 6.09
C VAL A 60 -8.19 10.35 6.07
N GLU A 61 -8.29 11.23 7.06
CA GLU A 61 -9.45 12.10 7.26
C GLU A 61 -9.73 13.07 6.10
N ASP A 62 -8.68 13.59 5.44
CA ASP A 62 -8.78 14.56 4.35
C ASP A 62 -7.49 14.63 3.50
N TRP A 63 -7.51 15.48 2.46
CA TRP A 63 -6.38 15.69 1.56
C TRP A 63 -5.16 16.31 2.22
N LYS A 64 -5.34 17.15 3.25
CA LYS A 64 -4.22 17.77 3.96
C LYS A 64 -3.46 16.68 4.70
N LYS A 65 -4.17 15.85 5.47
CA LYS A 65 -3.57 14.71 6.16
C LYS A 65 -2.93 13.73 5.20
N TYR A 66 -3.56 13.47 4.05
CA TYR A 66 -2.97 12.66 2.99
C TYR A 66 -1.61 13.20 2.53
N GLY A 67 -1.51 14.50 2.27
CA GLY A 67 -0.27 15.15 1.89
C GLY A 67 0.82 15.03 2.96
N GLU A 68 0.47 15.25 4.23
CA GLU A 68 1.39 15.10 5.36
C GLU A 68 1.91 13.66 5.49
N VAL A 69 1.02 12.67 5.39
CA VAL A 69 1.38 11.24 5.44
C VAL A 69 2.31 10.88 4.27
N GLN A 70 1.97 11.29 3.05
CA GLN A 70 2.82 11.05 1.86
C GLN A 70 4.19 11.69 2.01
N GLN A 71 4.26 12.93 2.46
CA GLN A 71 5.52 13.61 2.69
C GLN A 71 6.34 12.93 3.80
N GLY A 72 5.70 12.53 4.90
CA GLY A 72 6.35 11.77 5.98
C GLY A 72 6.94 10.45 5.49
N MET A 73 6.16 9.68 4.72
CA MET A 73 6.62 8.45 4.09
C MET A 73 7.79 8.68 3.12
N MET A 74 7.71 9.67 2.22
CA MET A 74 8.77 9.91 1.23
C MET A 74 10.08 10.43 1.87
N ASN A 75 9.99 11.09 3.02
CA ASN A 75 11.16 11.58 3.76
C ASN A 75 11.75 10.54 4.73
N ASP A 76 11.09 9.40 4.93
CA ASP A 76 11.56 8.34 5.83
C ASP A 76 12.58 7.42 5.12
N PRO A 77 13.84 7.34 5.59
CA PRO A 77 14.83 6.46 5.00
C PRO A 77 14.40 4.99 4.97
N ASP A 78 13.64 4.53 5.97
CA ASP A 78 13.16 3.14 6.02
C ASP A 78 12.14 2.86 4.93
N MET A 79 11.33 3.86 4.58
CA MET A 79 10.36 3.77 3.49
C MET A 79 11.06 3.82 2.13
N GLN A 80 12.06 4.68 1.96
CA GLN A 80 12.86 4.71 0.73
C GLN A 80 13.54 3.36 0.47
N ALA A 81 14.14 2.75 1.50
CA ALA A 81 14.71 1.41 1.42
C ALA A 81 13.64 0.35 1.09
N ALA A 82 12.48 0.40 1.76
CA ALA A 82 11.37 -0.51 1.49
C ALA A 82 10.89 -0.40 0.03
N MET A 83 10.76 0.80 -0.53
CA MET A 83 10.33 1.01 -1.93
C MET A 83 11.32 0.41 -2.93
N LEU A 84 12.63 0.56 -2.69
CA LEU A 84 13.67 0.00 -3.55
C LEU A 84 13.67 -1.54 -3.53
N GLU A 85 13.50 -2.14 -2.35
CA GLU A 85 13.40 -3.60 -2.19
C GLU A 85 12.11 -4.13 -2.82
N ALA A 86 10.98 -3.48 -2.51
CA ALA A 86 9.65 -3.86 -2.97
C ALA A 86 9.53 -3.82 -4.50
N GLY A 87 10.13 -2.82 -5.15
CA GLY A 87 10.12 -2.69 -6.61
C GLY A 87 10.89 -3.79 -7.37
N ARG A 88 11.73 -4.57 -6.68
CA ARG A 88 12.44 -5.72 -7.29
C ARG A 88 11.58 -6.98 -7.32
N ILE A 89 10.62 -7.09 -6.42
CA ILE A 89 9.86 -8.33 -6.20
C ILE A 89 8.42 -8.26 -6.69
N ALA A 90 7.88 -7.06 -6.91
CA ALA A 90 6.52 -6.88 -7.36
C ALA A 90 6.35 -5.55 -8.09
N THR A 91 5.29 -5.46 -8.89
CA THR A 91 4.79 -4.18 -9.40
C THR A 91 3.75 -3.64 -8.41
N TRP A 92 3.88 -2.36 -8.04
CA TRP A 92 3.02 -1.67 -7.09
C TRP A 92 2.34 -0.50 -7.78
N GLN A 93 1.02 -0.40 -7.67
CA GLN A 93 0.25 0.69 -8.27
C GLN A 93 -0.68 1.30 -7.23
N THR A 94 -0.67 2.63 -7.12
CA THR A 94 -1.47 3.36 -6.14
C THR A 94 -2.64 4.03 -6.83
N TYR A 95 -3.84 3.77 -6.33
CA TYR A 95 -5.08 4.43 -6.69
C TYR A 95 -5.58 5.23 -5.49
N VAL A 96 -6.00 6.46 -5.72
CA VAL A 96 -6.48 7.35 -4.65
C VAL A 96 -7.86 7.84 -5.02
N SER A 97 -8.76 7.83 -4.05
CA SER A 97 -10.12 8.33 -4.19
C SER A 97 -10.54 9.12 -2.96
N GLN A 98 -11.54 9.98 -3.13
CA GLN A 98 -12.18 10.71 -2.05
C GLN A 98 -13.59 10.16 -1.85
N THR A 99 -13.95 9.88 -0.60
CA THR A 99 -15.34 9.57 -0.25
C THR A 99 -16.24 10.75 -0.56
N ILE A 100 -17.38 10.47 -1.19
CA ILE A 100 -18.44 11.47 -1.40
C ILE A 100 -19.32 11.39 -0.14
N PRO A 101 -19.65 12.50 0.53
CA PRO A 101 -20.63 12.47 1.61
C PRO A 101 -21.94 11.95 1.03
N ASP A 102 -22.70 11.16 1.80
CA ASP A 102 -23.97 10.60 1.37
C ASP A 102 -24.80 11.66 0.59
N ILE A 103 -25.22 11.30 -0.62
CA ILE A 103 -26.16 12.10 -1.44
C ILE A 103 -27.49 12.21 -0.69
#